data_AF-A0A1Y4HSI0-F1
#
_entry.id   AF-A0A1Y4HSI0-F1
#
_cell.length_a   1.000
_cell.length_b   1.000
_cell.length_c   1.000
_cell.angle_alpha   90.00
_cell.angle_beta   90.00
_cell.angle_gamma   90.00
#
_symmetry.space_group_name_H-M   'P 1'
#
loop_
_entity.id
_entity.type
_entity.pdbx_description
1 polymer ?
#
loop_
_entity_poly.entity_id
_entity_poly.type
_entity_poly.pdbx_seq_one_letter_code
_entity_poly.pdbx_strand_id
1 'polypeptide(L)'
;MSAYVPPASLLRGLSVASASKFGMPNVGAHYEGRGVRTNRLDDGALCAFCRRPATNAHHVPAVGMGARNATFELYGHKLRPALIALCGSGTTGCHGECHSGVMSVEWVWDEEEFAEAWWRGELLRELGPASPLLYDYGYWAIKRPGSIVRRIRA
;
A
#
# COMPACT_ATOMS: atom_id res chain seq x y z
N MET A 1 -23.57 5.81 -2.88
CA MET A 1 -23.47 4.88 -1.73
C MET A 1 -22.19 5.22 -0.98
N SER A 2 -22.21 5.14 0.34
CA SER A 2 -21.11 5.62 1.20
C SER A 2 -20.17 4.47 1.47
N ALA A 3 -18.91 4.59 1.04
CA ALA A 3 -17.87 3.62 1.33
C ALA A 3 -17.84 3.27 2.84
N TYR A 4 -17.69 1.98 3.16
CA TYR A 4 -17.56 1.52 4.54
C TYR A 4 -16.46 2.30 5.27
N VAL A 5 -16.78 2.86 6.45
CA VAL A 5 -15.85 3.60 7.29
C VAL A 5 -15.59 2.80 8.56
N PRO A 6 -14.35 2.33 8.81
CA PRO A 6 -14.04 1.63 10.06
C PRO A 6 -14.17 2.58 11.27
N PRO A 7 -14.54 2.06 12.45
CA PRO A 7 -14.51 2.83 13.69
C PRO A 7 -13.16 3.53 13.93
N ALA A 8 -13.19 4.78 14.39
CA ALA A 8 -11.98 5.55 14.64
C ALA A 8 -11.02 4.89 15.65
N SER A 9 -11.56 4.09 16.58
CA SER A 9 -10.79 3.30 17.53
C SER A 9 -9.89 2.25 16.86
N LEU A 10 -10.33 1.66 15.73
CA LEU A 10 -9.50 0.73 14.95
C LEU A 10 -8.35 1.45 14.26
N LEU A 11 -8.53 2.71 13.87
CA LEU A 11 -7.54 3.46 13.09
C LEU A 11 -6.33 3.92 13.92
N ARG A 12 -6.43 3.90 15.26
CA ARG A 12 -5.32 4.24 16.18
C ARG A 12 -4.64 5.57 15.83
N GLY A 13 -5.43 6.58 15.45
CA GLY A 13 -4.95 7.92 15.11
C GLY A 13 -4.49 8.10 13.65
N LEU A 14 -4.61 7.08 12.80
CA LEU A 14 -4.44 7.21 11.35
C LEU A 14 -5.74 7.65 10.68
N SER A 15 -5.63 8.25 9.49
CA SER A 15 -6.78 8.38 8.59
C SER A 15 -7.09 7.03 7.93
N VAL A 16 -8.34 6.81 7.52
CA VAL A 16 -8.73 5.63 6.73
C VAL A 16 -7.82 5.48 5.51
N ALA A 17 -7.61 6.57 4.75
CA ALA A 17 -6.76 6.56 3.55
C ALA A 17 -5.30 6.18 3.81
N SER A 18 -4.78 6.38 5.03
CA SER A 18 -3.44 5.92 5.42
C SER A 18 -3.48 4.47 5.88
N ALA A 19 -4.42 4.13 6.76
CA ALA A 19 -4.56 2.80 7.34
C ALA A 19 -4.88 1.73 6.27
N SER A 20 -5.66 2.06 5.24
CA SER A 20 -5.99 1.16 4.11
C SER A 20 -4.80 0.73 3.25
N LYS A 21 -3.60 1.29 3.47
CA LYS A 21 -2.39 0.91 2.74
C LYS A 21 -1.53 -0.11 3.51
N PHE A 22 -1.86 -0.36 4.78
CA PHE A 22 -1.16 -1.37 5.57
C PHE A 22 -1.71 -2.76 5.29
N GLY A 23 -0.82 -3.74 5.18
CA GLY A 23 -1.19 -5.14 4.97
C GLY A 23 -1.74 -5.44 3.58
N MET A 24 -1.70 -4.48 2.66
CA MET A 24 -2.05 -4.67 1.26
C MET A 24 -0.88 -5.32 0.49
N PRO A 25 -1.13 -5.92 -0.69
CA PRO A 25 -0.08 -6.57 -1.47
C PRO A 25 1.03 -5.60 -1.87
N ASN A 26 2.27 -6.08 -1.83
CA ASN A 26 3.39 -5.34 -2.41
C ASN A 26 3.37 -5.43 -3.95
N VAL A 27 4.09 -4.52 -4.62
CA VAL A 27 4.22 -4.48 -6.08
C VAL A 27 5.69 -4.41 -6.46
N GLY A 28 6.25 -5.51 -6.99
CA GLY A 28 7.65 -5.57 -7.45
C GLY A 28 8.69 -5.36 -6.34
N ALA A 29 8.30 -5.58 -5.09
CA ALA A 29 9.12 -5.38 -3.92
C ALA A 29 8.65 -6.29 -2.78
N HIS A 30 9.54 -6.59 -1.84
CA HIS A 30 9.22 -7.39 -0.67
C HIS A 30 10.05 -6.96 0.55
N TYR A 31 9.70 -7.51 1.72
CA TYR A 31 10.52 -7.38 2.92
C TYR A 31 11.27 -8.68 3.17
N GLU A 32 12.62 -8.64 3.20
CA GLU A 32 13.45 -9.81 3.51
C GLU A 32 13.38 -10.25 4.98
N GLY A 33 13.03 -9.32 5.88
CA GLY A 33 13.03 -9.56 7.32
C GLY A 33 11.81 -8.97 8.01
N ARG A 34 11.92 -8.86 9.35
CA ARG A 34 10.80 -8.43 10.21
C ARG A 34 10.62 -6.91 10.30
N GLY A 35 11.64 -6.13 9.95
CA GLY A 35 11.63 -4.66 10.06
C GLY A 35 11.22 -3.96 8.77
N VAL A 36 10.76 -2.71 8.86
CA VAL A 36 10.40 -1.92 7.67
C VAL A 36 11.59 -1.51 6.81
N ARG A 37 12.82 -1.54 7.35
CA ARG A 37 14.06 -1.22 6.63
C ARG A 37 14.62 -2.39 5.82
N THR A 38 13.96 -3.55 5.84
CA THR A 38 14.37 -4.73 5.06
C THR A 38 13.66 -4.77 3.71
N ASN A 39 13.16 -3.63 3.23
CA ASN A 39 12.54 -3.53 1.92
C ASN A 39 13.58 -3.77 0.82
N ARG A 40 13.19 -4.56 -0.17
CA ARG A 40 13.97 -4.89 -1.37
C ARG A 40 13.10 -4.79 -2.60
N LEU A 41 13.74 -4.54 -3.73
CA LEU A 41 13.14 -4.75 -5.03
C LEU A 41 13.19 -6.23 -5.37
N ASP A 42 12.16 -6.69 -6.09
CA ASP A 42 12.21 -7.98 -6.76
C ASP A 42 13.13 -7.90 -7.98
N ASP A 43 13.72 -9.02 -8.38
CA ASP A 43 14.59 -9.08 -9.55
C ASP A 43 13.83 -8.67 -10.82
N GLY A 44 14.41 -7.73 -11.58
CA GLY A 44 13.78 -7.21 -12.80
C GLY A 44 12.53 -6.35 -12.56
N ALA A 45 12.27 -5.91 -11.33
CA ALA A 45 11.12 -5.09 -11.01
C ALA A 45 11.03 -3.84 -11.90
N LEU A 46 9.82 -3.57 -12.38
CA LEU A 46 9.49 -2.38 -13.16
C LEU A 46 8.75 -1.38 -12.28
N CYS A 47 9.02 -0.10 -12.49
CA CYS A 47 8.31 0.99 -11.85
C CYS A 47 6.81 0.80 -12.05
N ALA A 48 6.07 0.72 -10.94
CA ALA A 48 4.63 0.55 -10.93
C ALA A 48 3.91 1.62 -11.76
N PHE A 49 4.51 2.81 -11.89
CA PHE A 49 3.88 3.98 -12.49
C PHE A 49 4.23 4.11 -13.98
N CYS A 50 5.52 4.15 -14.32
CA CYS A 50 5.97 4.42 -15.70
C CYS A 50 6.58 3.21 -16.41
N ARG A 51 6.67 2.04 -15.75
CA ARG A 51 7.19 0.77 -16.29
C ARG A 51 8.66 0.75 -16.73
N ARG A 52 9.40 1.84 -16.54
CA ARG A 52 10.88 1.82 -16.59
C ARG A 52 11.43 0.93 -15.46
N PRO A 53 12.68 0.42 -15.54
CA PRO A 53 13.30 -0.32 -14.46
C PRO A 53 13.14 0.41 -13.12
N ALA A 54 12.70 -0.31 -12.09
CA ALA A 54 12.61 0.23 -10.74
C ALA A 54 14.02 0.34 -10.14
N THR A 55 14.21 1.34 -9.29
CA THR A 55 15.48 1.58 -8.58
C THR A 55 15.26 1.73 -7.08
N ASN A 56 14.02 1.75 -6.60
CA ASN A 56 13.71 1.83 -5.19
C ASN A 56 12.40 1.11 -4.80
N ALA A 57 12.39 0.49 -3.62
CA ALA A 57 11.19 -0.04 -2.99
C ALA A 57 10.59 1.00 -2.04
N HIS A 58 9.48 1.62 -2.42
CA HIS A 58 8.85 2.73 -1.71
C HIS A 58 7.77 2.26 -0.74
N HIS A 59 7.77 2.76 0.50
CA HIS A 59 6.73 2.49 1.49
C HIS A 59 5.46 3.30 1.25
N VAL A 60 4.32 2.63 1.25
CA VAL A 60 3.01 3.25 1.18
C VAL A 60 2.13 2.68 2.30
N PRO A 61 1.74 3.48 3.31
CA PRO A 61 2.02 4.91 3.44
C PRO A 61 3.49 5.16 3.81
N ALA A 62 3.94 6.41 3.64
CA ALA A 62 5.31 6.80 3.98
C ALA A 62 5.60 6.55 5.46
N VAL A 63 6.77 5.96 5.73
CA VAL A 63 7.30 5.80 7.08
C VAL A 63 7.95 7.12 7.49
N GLY A 64 7.42 7.76 8.54
CA GLY A 64 7.94 9.02 9.05
C GLY A 64 9.25 8.85 9.82
N MET A 65 9.88 9.98 10.18
CA MET A 65 11.05 9.97 11.06
C MET A 65 10.75 9.19 12.35
N GLY A 66 11.75 8.46 12.86
CA GLY A 66 11.60 7.63 14.06
C GLY A 66 10.75 6.37 13.89
N ALA A 67 10.52 5.91 12.64
CA ALA A 67 9.69 4.74 12.33
C ALA A 67 8.20 4.94 12.66
N ARG A 68 7.72 6.19 12.69
CA ARG A 68 6.29 6.49 12.68
C ARG A 68 5.66 5.81 11.47
N ASN A 69 4.53 5.12 11.64
CA ASN A 69 3.87 4.31 10.60
C ASN A 69 4.66 3.06 10.17
N ALA A 70 5.60 2.55 10.98
CA ALA A 70 6.28 1.30 10.64
C ALA A 70 5.32 0.11 10.65
N THR A 71 4.31 0.12 11.52
CA THR A 71 3.31 -0.95 11.59
C THR A 71 1.96 -0.42 12.05
N PHE A 72 0.91 -1.16 11.71
CA PHE A 72 -0.47 -0.94 12.13
C PHE A 72 -1.03 -2.27 12.64
N GLU A 73 -1.64 -2.27 13.82
CA GLU A 73 -2.20 -3.50 14.41
C GLU A 73 -3.70 -3.60 14.15
N LEU A 74 -4.12 -4.70 13.52
CA LEU A 74 -5.52 -4.99 13.20
C LEU A 74 -5.81 -6.46 13.50
N TYR A 75 -6.75 -6.72 14.43
CA TYR A 75 -7.15 -8.07 14.88
C TYR A 75 -5.99 -9.02 15.21
N GLY A 76 -4.97 -8.53 15.92
CA GLY A 76 -3.80 -9.34 16.30
C GLY A 76 -2.74 -9.51 15.21
N HIS A 77 -2.97 -9.00 14.00
CA HIS A 77 -1.97 -8.94 12.94
C HIS A 77 -1.21 -7.62 12.98
N LYS A 78 0.12 -7.71 12.87
CA LYS A 78 1.01 -6.57 12.71
C LYS A 78 1.21 -6.28 11.22
N LEU A 79 0.41 -5.37 10.70
CA LEU A 79 0.41 -4.96 9.30
C LEU A 79 1.57 -3.99 9.04
N ARG A 80 2.27 -4.15 7.92
CA ARG A 80 3.31 -3.23 7.46
C ARG A 80 2.78 -2.37 6.31
N PRO A 81 3.35 -1.17 6.08
CA PRO A 81 3.14 -0.44 4.83
C PRO A 81 3.39 -1.36 3.64
N ALA A 82 2.52 -1.30 2.65
CA ALA A 82 2.80 -1.94 1.37
C ALA A 82 4.06 -1.35 0.73
N LEU A 83 4.78 -2.15 -0.02
CA LEU A 83 5.93 -1.72 -0.81
C LEU A 83 5.56 -1.63 -2.28
N ILE A 84 5.91 -0.53 -2.92
CA ILE A 84 5.70 -0.31 -4.35
C ILE A 84 7.06 -0.03 -5.01
N ALA A 85 7.41 -0.80 -6.02
CA ALA A 85 8.62 -0.59 -6.82
C ALA A 85 8.47 0.65 -7.69
N LEU A 86 9.38 1.62 -7.54
CA LEU A 86 9.39 2.88 -8.27
C LEU A 86 10.78 3.15 -8.85
N CYS A 87 10.82 3.91 -9.95
CA CYS A 87 12.06 4.46 -10.47
C CYS A 87 12.41 5.80 -9.79
N GLY A 88 13.71 6.09 -9.75
CA GLY A 88 14.26 7.29 -9.12
C GLY A 88 14.49 7.14 -7.61
N SER A 89 14.48 8.28 -6.92
CA SER A 89 14.78 8.44 -5.50
C SER A 89 13.74 9.34 -4.82
N GLY A 90 13.88 9.62 -3.52
CA GLY A 90 12.95 10.51 -2.81
C GLY A 90 12.79 11.92 -3.42
N THR A 91 13.65 12.32 -4.36
CA THR A 91 13.61 13.61 -5.06
C THR A 91 13.60 13.51 -6.58
N THR A 92 13.64 12.31 -7.16
CA THR A 92 13.74 12.11 -8.62
C THR A 92 12.84 10.99 -9.11
N GLY A 93 12.45 11.05 -10.38
CA GLY A 93 11.58 10.04 -11.00
C GLY A 93 10.20 9.93 -10.35
N CYS A 94 9.52 8.81 -10.59
CA CYS A 94 8.18 8.57 -10.03
C CYS A 94 8.20 8.48 -8.50
N HIS A 95 9.32 8.06 -7.90
CA HIS A 95 9.48 8.07 -6.45
C HIS A 95 9.46 9.51 -5.89
N GLY A 96 10.16 10.44 -6.53
CA GLY A 96 10.10 11.86 -6.17
C GLY A 96 8.69 12.46 -6.36
N GLU A 97 7.99 12.08 -7.43
CA GLU A 97 6.59 12.49 -7.65
C GLU A 97 5.64 11.98 -6.55
N CYS A 98 5.91 10.81 -5.96
CA CYS A 98 5.18 10.33 -4.78
C CYS A 98 5.44 11.20 -3.55
N HIS A 99 6.70 11.54 -3.27
CA HIS A 99 7.05 12.38 -2.12
C HIS A 99 6.52 13.82 -2.23
N SER A 100 6.44 14.36 -3.45
CA SER A 100 5.90 15.70 -3.70
C SER A 100 4.37 15.74 -3.76
N GLY A 101 3.69 14.59 -3.74
CA GLY A 101 2.24 14.48 -3.84
C GLY A 101 1.67 14.66 -5.25
N VAL A 102 2.53 14.77 -6.28
CA VAL A 102 2.12 14.82 -7.69
C VAL A 102 1.56 13.48 -8.15
N MET A 103 2.08 12.38 -7.61
CA MET A 103 1.50 11.06 -7.80
C MET A 103 1.13 10.44 -6.46
N SER A 104 -0.03 9.80 -6.40
CA SER A 104 -0.47 9.06 -5.23
C SER A 104 -0.90 7.65 -5.61
N VAL A 105 -0.93 6.78 -4.61
CA VAL A 105 -1.41 5.40 -4.77
C VAL A 105 -2.34 5.07 -3.63
N GLU A 106 -3.43 4.39 -3.95
CA GLU A 106 -4.48 4.01 -3.01
C GLU A 106 -4.96 2.61 -3.34
N TRP A 107 -5.22 1.81 -2.32
CA TRP A 107 -5.92 0.56 -2.50
C TRP A 107 -7.40 0.85 -2.68
N VAL A 108 -7.99 0.27 -3.72
CA VAL A 108 -9.40 0.38 -4.04
C VAL A 108 -9.98 -1.01 -4.02
N TRP A 109 -10.93 -1.24 -3.12
CA TRP A 109 -11.75 -2.44 -3.10
C TRP A 109 -12.73 -2.40 -4.27
N ASP A 110 -12.97 -3.56 -4.88
CA ASP A 110 -13.93 -3.68 -5.99
C ASP A 110 -15.37 -3.50 -5.49
N GLU A 111 -15.65 -3.93 -4.25
CA GLU A 111 -16.96 -3.83 -3.60
C GLU A 111 -16.82 -3.34 -2.16
N GLU A 112 -17.84 -2.65 -1.65
CA GLU A 112 -17.86 -2.14 -0.26
C GLU A 112 -17.84 -3.30 0.76
N GLU A 113 -18.45 -4.44 0.42
CA GLU A 113 -18.47 -5.64 1.26
C GLU A 113 -17.06 -6.19 1.51
N PHE A 114 -16.16 -6.11 0.52
CA PHE A 114 -14.76 -6.52 0.70
C PHE A 114 -13.99 -5.56 1.60
N ALA A 115 -14.26 -4.25 1.48
CA ALA A 115 -13.72 -3.26 2.39
C ALA A 115 -14.17 -3.55 3.83
N GLU A 116 -15.45 -3.80 4.02
CA GLU A 116 -16.02 -4.16 5.32
C GLU A 116 -15.41 -5.45 5.87
N ALA A 117 -15.33 -6.51 5.08
CA ALA A 117 -14.74 -7.80 5.47
C ALA A 117 -13.27 -7.65 5.89
N TRP A 118 -12.47 -6.82 5.21
CA TRP A 118 -11.12 -6.49 5.64
C TRP A 118 -11.10 -5.79 7.00
N TRP A 119 -11.94 -4.76 7.18
CA TRP A 119 -11.99 -3.98 8.42
C TRP A 119 -12.66 -4.69 9.60
N ARG A 120 -13.40 -5.78 9.36
CA ARG A 120 -13.87 -6.76 10.35
C ARG A 120 -12.85 -7.88 10.61
N GLY A 121 -11.77 -7.90 9.84
CA GLY A 121 -10.67 -8.86 9.94
C GLY A 121 -10.97 -10.22 9.35
N GLU A 122 -12.07 -10.37 8.60
CA GLU A 122 -12.46 -11.65 7.98
C GLU A 122 -11.47 -12.02 6.89
N LEU A 123 -11.31 -11.16 5.87
CA LEU A 123 -10.31 -11.34 4.81
C LEU A 123 -8.87 -11.38 5.35
N LEU A 124 -8.59 -10.59 6.40
CA LEU A 124 -7.25 -10.56 7.00
C LEU A 124 -6.91 -11.88 7.71
N ARG A 125 -7.87 -12.52 8.41
CA ARG A 125 -7.67 -13.83 9.04
C ARG A 125 -7.53 -14.94 8.00
N GLU A 126 -8.28 -14.85 6.91
CA GLU A 126 -8.28 -15.85 5.85
C GLU A 126 -7.01 -15.80 4.98
N LEU A 127 -6.68 -14.62 4.46
CA LEU A 127 -5.60 -14.45 3.48
C LEU A 127 -4.27 -14.09 4.12
N GLY A 128 -4.30 -13.50 5.32
CA GLY A 128 -3.14 -12.91 5.96
C GLY A 128 -2.72 -11.56 5.35
N PRO A 129 -1.77 -10.87 6.01
CA PRO A 129 -1.26 -9.59 5.54
C PRO A 129 -0.40 -9.73 4.28
N ALA A 130 -0.50 -8.75 3.38
CA ALA A 130 0.26 -8.64 2.13
C ALA A 130 0.06 -9.82 1.15
N SER A 131 -1.02 -10.59 1.32
CA SER A 131 -1.34 -11.71 0.44
C SER A 131 -1.66 -11.24 -0.99
N PRO A 132 -1.00 -11.77 -2.02
CA PRO A 132 -1.33 -11.45 -3.41
C PRO A 132 -2.79 -11.77 -3.79
N LEU A 133 -3.45 -12.70 -3.10
CA LEU A 133 -4.85 -13.05 -3.34
C LEU A 133 -5.83 -11.88 -3.09
N LEU A 134 -5.39 -10.84 -2.37
CA LEU A 134 -6.20 -9.63 -2.21
C LEU A 134 -6.54 -8.93 -3.53
N TYR A 135 -5.78 -9.19 -4.62
CA TYR A 135 -6.10 -8.66 -5.95
C TYR A 135 -7.41 -9.20 -6.55
N ASP A 136 -7.95 -10.29 -6.01
CA ASP A 136 -9.28 -10.80 -6.39
C ASP A 136 -10.42 -9.92 -5.84
N TYR A 137 -10.11 -9.04 -4.88
CA TYR A 137 -11.07 -8.19 -4.16
C TYR A 137 -10.83 -6.69 -4.39
N GLY A 138 -9.78 -6.32 -5.13
CA GLY A 138 -9.41 -4.93 -5.32
C GLY A 138 -8.14 -4.73 -6.13
N TYR A 139 -7.65 -3.50 -6.14
CA TYR A 139 -6.49 -3.11 -6.93
C TYR A 139 -5.79 -1.87 -6.36
N TRP A 140 -4.52 -1.68 -6.72
CA TRP A 140 -3.85 -0.40 -6.52
C TRP A 140 -4.24 0.59 -7.62
N ALA A 141 -4.86 1.70 -7.23
CA ALA A 141 -5.10 2.84 -8.11
C ALA A 141 -3.94 3.83 -8.00
N ILE A 142 -3.25 4.06 -9.11
CA ILE A 142 -2.24 5.12 -9.23
C ILE A 142 -2.91 6.35 -9.80
N LYS A 143 -2.72 7.48 -9.14
CA LYS A 143 -3.43 8.73 -9.43
C LYS A 143 -2.45 9.87 -9.66
N ARG A 144 -2.85 10.79 -10.53
CA ARG A 144 -2.37 12.17 -10.60
C ARG A 144 -3.54 13.09 -10.26
N PRO A 145 -3.30 14.37 -9.90
CA PRO A 145 -4.38 15.34 -9.74
C PRO A 145 -5.37 15.26 -10.91
N GLY A 146 -6.63 14.97 -10.60
CA GLY A 146 -7.72 14.89 -11.58
C GLY A 146 -7.84 13.60 -12.40
N SER A 147 -6.97 12.58 -12.23
CA SER A 147 -7.09 11.33 -13.02
C SER A 147 -6.49 10.09 -12.35
N ILE A 148 -7.09 8.93 -12.62
CA ILE A 148 -6.45 7.63 -12.41
C ILE A 148 -5.59 7.35 -13.66
N VAL A 149 -4.29 7.17 -13.47
CA VAL A 149 -3.37 6.90 -14.58
C VAL A 149 -3.16 5.42 -14.81
N ARG A 150 -3.34 4.59 -13.77
CA ARG A 150 -3.16 3.14 -13.86
C ARG A 150 -3.87 2.41 -12.74
N ARG A 151 -4.35 1.21 -13.05
CA ARG A 151 -4.78 0.20 -12.07
C ARG A 151 -3.78 -0.95 -12.10
N ILE A 152 -3.33 -1.41 -10.94
CA ILE A 152 -2.45 -2.58 -10.81
C ILE A 152 -3.24 -3.71 -10.18
N ARG A 153 -3.32 -4.82 -10.91
CA ARG A 153 -3.81 -6.13 -10.47
C ARG A 153 -2.70 -7.15 -10.69
N ALA A 154 -2.83 -8.32 -10.07
CA ALA A 154 -2.00 -9.49 -10.37
C ALA A 154 -2.20 -9.95 -11.82
#